data_AF-A0A951A101-F1
#
_entry.id   AF-A0A951A101-F1
#
_cell.length_a   1.000
_cell.length_b   1.000
_cell.length_c   1.000
_cell.angle_alpha   90.00
_cell.angle_beta   90.00
_cell.angle_gamma   90.00
#
_symmetry.space_group_name_H-M   'P 1'
#
loop_
_entity.id
_entity.type
_entity.pdbx_description
1 polymer ?
#
loop_
_entity_poly.entity_id
_entity_poly.type
_entity_poly.pdbx_seq_one_letter_code
_entity_poly.pdbx_strand_id
1 'polypeptide(L)' 'MLIATWNVNSVRQRAVHLLRWLNQAQPDIVCLQELKCLDEAFPRLEVEAAGYHVETLGQKT' A
#
# COMPACT_ATOMS: atom_id res chain seq x y z
N MET A 1 14.21 7.09 -10.45
CA MET A 1 12.99 7.71 -9.92
C MET A 1 11.78 7.18 -10.66
N LEU A 2 11.13 6.18 -10.08
CA LEU A 2 9.93 5.51 -10.53
C LEU A 2 8.78 5.85 -9.57
N ILE A 3 7.71 6.42 -10.10
CA ILE A 3 6.49 6.73 -9.35
C ILE A 3 5.37 5.88 -9.92
N ALA A 4 4.66 5.18 -9.05
CA ALA A 4 3.56 4.30 -9.43
C ALA A 4 2.26 4.71 -8.75
N THR A 5 1.15 4.37 -9.40
CA THR A 5 -0.19 4.51 -8.83
C THR A 5 -0.95 3.20 -9.00
N TRP A 6 -1.71 2.80 -7.98
CA TRP A 6 -2.51 1.59 -8.03
C TRP A 6 -3.81 1.75 -7.23
N ASN A 7 -4.94 1.62 -7.94
CA ASN A 7 -6.22 1.37 -7.31
C ASN A 7 -6.26 -0.08 -6.81
N VAL A 8 -6.11 -0.27 -5.49
CA VAL A 8 -6.01 -1.60 -4.88
C VAL A 8 -7.36 -2.19 -4.52
N ASN A 9 -8.46 -1.42 -4.53
CA ASN A 9 -9.82 -1.87 -4.25
C ASN A 9 -9.91 -2.77 -2.99
N SER A 10 -9.50 -2.26 -1.83
CA SER A 10 -9.26 -2.93 -0.54
C SER A 10 -7.82 -3.42 -0.35
N VAL A 11 -7.01 -2.60 0.31
CA VAL A 11 -5.59 -2.92 0.57
C VAL A 11 -5.44 -4.18 1.43
N ARG A 12 -6.32 -4.39 2.41
CA ARG A 12 -6.27 -5.56 3.30
C ARG A 12 -6.43 -6.88 2.54
N GLN A 13 -7.36 -6.92 1.58
CA GLN A 13 -7.56 -8.11 0.75
C GLN A 13 -6.40 -8.35 -0.23
N ARG A 14 -5.57 -7.33 -0.50
CA ARG A 14 -4.49 -7.38 -1.49
C ARG A 14 -3.11 -7.20 -0.88
N ALA A 15 -2.97 -7.26 0.45
CA ALA A 15 -1.71 -7.00 1.15
C ALA A 15 -0.56 -7.89 0.62
N VAL A 16 -0.81 -9.19 0.43
CA VAL A 16 0.20 -10.12 -0.13
C VAL A 16 0.59 -9.75 -1.56
N HIS A 17 -0.37 -9.31 -2.38
CA HIS A 17 -0.10 -8.88 -3.75
C HIS A 17 0.69 -7.57 -3.78
N LEU A 18 0.33 -6.62 -2.90
CA LEU A 18 1.05 -5.37 -2.72
C LEU A 18 2.51 -5.62 -2.34
N LEU A 19 2.77 -6.41 -1.30
CA LEU A 19 4.14 -6.70 -0.84
C LEU A 19 4.96 -7.45 -1.89
N ARG A 20 4.35 -8.39 -2.61
CA ARG A 20 5.03 -9.07 -3.73
C ARG A 20 5.41 -8.06 -4.82
N TRP A 21 4.49 -7.18 -5.18
CA TRP A 21 4.72 -6.19 -6.22
C TRP A 21 5.77 -5.16 -5.81
N LEU A 22 5.75 -4.66 -4.57
CA LEU A 22 6.77 -3.74 -4.05
C LEU A 22 8.18 -4.35 -4.12
N ASN A 23 8.32 -5.63 -3.75
CA ASN A 23 9.60 -6.35 -3.84
C ASN A 23 10.11 -6.51 -5.28
N GLN A 24 9.22 -6.61 -6.27
CA GLN A 24 9.58 -6.82 -7.68
C GLN A 24 9.82 -5.50 -8.42
N ALA A 25 8.91 -4.54 -8.26
CA ALA A 25 8.92 -3.30 -9.00
C ALA A 25 9.81 -2.23 -8.36
N GLN A 26 10.01 -2.30 -7.04
CA GLN A 26 10.82 -1.35 -6.26
C GLN A 26 10.61 0.12 -6.65
N PRO A 27 9.36 0.64 -6.73
CA PRO A 27 9.14 2.05 -7.01
C PRO A 27 9.75 2.93 -5.91
N ASP A 28 10.18 4.14 -6.27
CA ASP A 28 10.61 5.14 -5.28
C ASP A 28 9.40 5.70 -4.51
N ILE A 29 8.25 5.84 -5.19
CA ILE A 29 6.98 6.31 -4.59
C ILE A 29 5.82 5.48 -5.16
N VAL A 30 4.90 5.06 -4.29
CA VAL A 30 3.63 4.44 -4.69
C VAL A 30 2.44 5.16 -4.07
N CYS A 31 1.47 5.53 -4.90
CA CYS A 31 0.18 6.06 -4.45
C CYS A 31 -0.88 4.97 -4.55
N LEU A 32 -1.57 4.68 -3.44
CA LEU A 32 -2.63 3.67 -3.38
C LEU A 32 -4.01 4.33 -3.30
N GLN A 33 -4.99 3.82 -4.06
CA GLN A 33 -6.39 4.29 -4.02
C GLN A 33 -7.34 3.17 -3.65
N GLU A 34 -8.53 3.55 -3.17
CA GLU A 34 -9.54 2.61 -2.66
C GLU A 34 -8.99 1.68 -1.58
N LEU A 35 -8.42 2.25 -0.51
CA LEU A 35 -7.90 1.45 0.62
C LEU A 35 -9.01 0.61 1.30
N LYS A 36 -10.24 1.14 1.34
CA LYS A 36 -11.45 0.52 1.93
C LYS A 36 -11.22 0.01 3.36
N CYS A 37 -10.46 0.78 4.13
CA CYS A 37 -10.19 0.55 5.54
C CYS A 37 -9.83 1.86 6.24
N LEU A 38 -9.96 1.90 7.57
CA LEU A 38 -9.40 2.97 8.38
C LEU A 38 -7.87 2.82 8.48
N ASP A 39 -7.19 3.87 8.92
CA ASP A 39 -5.73 3.89 9.07
C ASP A 39 -5.19 2.79 9.98
N GLU A 40 -5.87 2.54 11.10
CA GLU A 40 -5.53 1.46 12.05
C GLU A 40 -5.54 0.06 11.43
N ALA A 41 -6.23 -0.10 10.30
CA ALA A 41 -6.39 -1.38 9.60
C ALA A 41 -5.53 -1.47 8.33
N PHE A 42 -4.73 -0.45 8.01
CA PHE A 42 -3.75 -0.50 6.93
C PHE A 42 -2.58 -1.42 7.35
N PRO A 43 -2.02 -2.25 6.44
CA PRO A 43 -0.88 -3.12 6.72
C PRO A 43 0.44 -2.34 6.80
N ARG A 44 0.53 -1.42 7.76
CA ARG A 44 1.63 -0.45 7.91
C ARG A 44 2.94 -1.17 8.18
N LEU A 45 2.95 -2.07 9.16
CA LEU A 45 4.16 -2.76 9.60
C LEU A 45 4.75 -3.60 8.47
N GLU A 46 3.91 -4.24 7.66
CA GLU A 46 4.36 -5.06 6.55
C GLU A 46 4.94 -4.21 5.41
N VAL A 47 4.33 -3.06 5.11
CA VAL A 47 4.85 -2.14 4.08
C VAL A 47 6.13 -1.44 4.56
N GLU A 48 6.21 -1.07 5.85
CA GLU A 48 7.42 -0.52 6.47
C GLU A 48 8.56 -1.55 6.51
N ALA A 49 8.25 -2.82 6.79
CA ALA A 49 9.23 -3.91 6.72
C ALA A 49 9.75 -4.16 5.29
N ALA A 50 8.99 -3.75 4.25
CA ALA A 50 9.44 -3.77 2.87
C ALA A 50 10.31 -2.55 2.50
N GLY A 51 10.63 -1.66 3.45
CA GLY A 51 11.52 -0.51 3.27
C GLY A 51 10.81 0.78 2.86
N TYR A 52 9.48 0.84 2.96
CA TYR A 52 8.68 2.00 2.56
C TYR A 52 8.19 2.79 3.77
N HIS A 53 8.31 4.11 3.73
CA HIS A 53 7.57 4.98 4.64
C HIS A 53 6.10 5.06 4.20
N VAL A 54 5.19 5.09 5.18
CA VAL A 54 3.75 5.02 4.93
C VAL A 54 3.07 6.25 5.50
N GLU A 55 2.38 7.00 4.64
CA GLU A 55 1.41 8.02 5.02
C GLU A 55 0.06 7.63 4.44
N THR A 56 -0.97 7.56 5.29
CA THR A 56 -2.30 7.09 4.90
C THR A 56 -3.39 7.99 5.47
N LEU A 57 -4.49 8.07 4.73
CA LEU A 57 -5.76 8.58 5.22
C LEU A 57 -6.85 7.62 4.77
N GLY A 58 -7.19 6.70 5.67
CA GLY A 58 -8.13 5.62 5.43
C GLY A 58 -9.58 6.06 5.57
N GLN A 59 -10.44 5.54 4.69
CA GLN A 59 -11.89 5.71 4.78
C GLN A 59 -12.56 4.33 4.66
N LYS A 60 -13.56 4.07 5.51
CA LYS A 60 -14.47 2.93 5.32
C LYS A 60 -15.38 3.21 4.13
N THR A 61 -15.47 2.26 3.22
CA THR A 61 -16.32 2.29 2.03
C THR A 61 -17.09 0.98 1.92
#